data_AF-A0A9W5T8R3-F1
#
_entry.id   AF-A0A9W5T8R3-F1
#
_cell.length_a   1.000
_cell.length_b   1.000
_cell.length_c   1.000
_cell.angle_alpha   90.00
_cell.angle_beta   90.00
_cell.angle_gamma   90.00
#
_symmetry.space_group_name_H-M   'P 1'
#
loop_
_entity.id
_entity.type
_entity.pdbx_description
1 polymer ?
#
loop_
_entity_poly.entity_id
_entity_poly.type
_entity_poly.pdbx_seq_one_letter_code
_entity_poly.pdbx_strand_id
1 'polypeptide(L)'
;MDAGAPSNARKNAEAVLASPTMRFNIAGLAALTEYLTEQMANSDAYSLENNVAILKIYTLYPHIADPTVIQKILVQCLTQLPANDFNICIAQVPLPTQEHPVIAQVVSLHNMLQNCLFHKFWDAARKTMADNSNVTFLEVPGLTDSVRRFVLDVVPLVYLQMSVPELRSMLNFEKNCEEFEQLLTSCRWTLEGYSRDNQSSGTCVPATRDEVLKQHKTQDKEPGVEKYFKLDTMKVLWRSGATISLKRSMLSDLEGGTSESPMSSRSPSLEEASLSLLSFSRADPIGCVSLKDTAHAGRW
;
A
#
# COMPACT_ATOMS: atom_id res chain seq x y z
N MET A 1 -15.19 -24.76 -17.33
CA MET A 1 -14.37 -23.53 -17.47
C MET A 1 -15.08 -22.67 -18.50
N ASP A 2 -16.14 -21.99 -18.08
CA ASP A 2 -16.80 -20.99 -18.92
C ASP A 2 -16.19 -19.66 -18.51
N ALA A 3 -15.51 -18.99 -19.43
CA ALA A 3 -15.02 -17.64 -19.20
C ALA A 3 -16.28 -16.74 -19.14
N GLY A 4 -16.74 -16.48 -17.91
CA GLY A 4 -18.05 -15.92 -17.61
C GLY A 4 -18.35 -14.69 -18.45
N ALA A 5 -19.45 -14.76 -19.20
CA ALA A 5 -19.94 -13.61 -19.94
C ALA A 5 -20.07 -12.40 -19.01
N PRO A 6 -19.65 -11.19 -19.43
CA PRO A 6 -19.75 -10.03 -18.57
C PRO A 6 -21.21 -9.79 -18.21
N SER A 7 -21.47 -9.71 -16.90
CA SER A 7 -22.78 -9.40 -16.34
C SER A 7 -23.36 -8.14 -16.99
N ASN A 8 -24.69 -8.05 -17.06
CA ASN A 8 -25.36 -6.88 -17.62
C ASN A 8 -24.99 -5.60 -16.88
N ALA A 9 -24.82 -5.66 -15.56
CA ALA A 9 -24.41 -4.49 -14.76
C ALA A 9 -22.99 -4.04 -15.13
N ARG A 10 -22.05 -4.98 -15.31
CA ARG A 10 -20.70 -4.69 -15.80
C ARG A 10 -20.71 -4.01 -17.17
N LYS A 11 -21.45 -4.56 -18.14
CA LYS A 11 -21.56 -3.98 -19.49
C LYS A 11 -22.15 -2.56 -19.46
N ASN A 12 -23.17 -2.34 -18.63
CA ASN A 12 -23.80 -1.03 -18.49
C ASN A 12 -22.84 -0.02 -17.88
N ALA A 13 -22.10 -0.39 -16.83
CA ALA A 13 -21.07 0.45 -16.23
C ALA A 13 -19.93 0.76 -17.22
N GLU A 14 -19.43 -0.23 -17.95
CA GLU A 14 -18.40 -0.05 -18.98
C GLU A 14 -18.87 0.90 -20.10
N ALA A 15 -20.13 0.81 -20.52
CA ALA A 15 -20.71 1.74 -21.50
C ALA A 15 -20.78 3.19 -20.98
N VAL A 16 -21.12 3.39 -19.70
CA VAL A 16 -21.10 4.71 -19.05
C VAL A 16 -19.68 5.26 -18.99
N LEU A 17 -18.70 4.43 -18.63
CA LEU A 17 -17.29 4.82 -18.51
C LEU A 17 -16.66 5.16 -19.88
N ALA A 18 -17.04 4.44 -20.93
CA ALA A 18 -16.55 4.65 -22.29
C ALA A 18 -17.04 5.98 -22.89
N SER A 19 -18.20 6.48 -22.48
CA SER A 19 -18.76 7.73 -22.98
C SER A 19 -18.21 8.94 -22.21
N PRO A 20 -17.46 9.87 -22.86
CA PRO A 20 -16.87 11.03 -22.19
C PRO A 20 -17.91 11.92 -21.50
N THR A 21 -19.12 12.00 -22.06
CA THR A 21 -20.21 12.84 -21.55
C THR A 21 -20.92 12.20 -20.35
N MET A 22 -20.95 10.88 -20.27
CA MET A 22 -21.71 10.14 -19.24
C MET A 22 -20.86 9.74 -18.04
N ARG A 23 -19.54 9.60 -18.21
CA ARG A 23 -18.60 9.10 -17.19
C ARG A 23 -18.70 9.80 -15.83
N PHE A 24 -19.01 11.10 -15.82
CA PHE A 24 -19.15 11.89 -14.59
C PHE A 24 -20.54 12.52 -14.43
N ASN A 25 -21.52 12.03 -15.19
CA ASN A 25 -22.90 12.50 -15.11
C ASN A 25 -23.66 11.71 -14.04
N ILE A 26 -24.46 12.40 -13.23
CA ILE A 26 -25.35 11.80 -12.22
C ILE A 26 -26.25 10.71 -12.84
N ALA A 27 -26.68 10.88 -14.10
CA ALA A 27 -27.51 9.89 -14.80
C ALA A 27 -26.83 8.51 -14.92
N GLY A 28 -25.50 8.46 -14.97
CA GLY A 28 -24.73 7.22 -15.02
C GLY A 28 -24.54 6.55 -13.66
N LEU A 29 -24.77 7.27 -12.55
CA LEU A 29 -24.46 6.81 -11.20
C LEU A 29 -25.18 5.50 -10.85
N ALA A 30 -26.45 5.36 -11.22
CA ALA A 30 -27.24 4.16 -10.94
C ALA A 30 -26.59 2.88 -11.51
N ALA A 31 -26.13 2.93 -12.76
CA ALA A 31 -25.45 1.81 -13.40
C ALA A 31 -24.11 1.47 -12.72
N LEU A 32 -23.35 2.51 -12.32
CA LEU A 32 -22.08 2.32 -11.62
C LEU A 32 -22.28 1.70 -10.22
N THR A 33 -23.31 2.14 -9.49
CA THR A 33 -23.65 1.60 -8.15
C THR A 33 -24.23 0.19 -8.20
N GLU A 34 -24.96 -0.16 -9.27
CA GLU A 34 -25.42 -1.52 -9.52
C GLU A 34 -24.23 -2.46 -9.73
N TYR A 35 -23.26 -2.03 -10.56
CA TYR A 35 -22.04 -2.80 -10.75
C TYR A 35 -21.18 -2.89 -9.47
N LEU A 36 -21.12 -1.83 -8.66
CA LEU A 36 -20.47 -1.91 -7.33
C LEU A 36 -21.15 -2.96 -6.43
N THR A 37 -22.47 -3.11 -6.50
CA THR A 37 -23.19 -4.14 -5.73
C THR A 37 -22.79 -5.54 -6.19
N GLU A 38 -22.59 -5.73 -7.49
CA GLU A 38 -22.03 -6.98 -8.03
C GLU A 38 -20.58 -7.22 -7.57
N GLN A 39 -19.74 -6.19 -7.54
CA GLN A 39 -18.38 -6.27 -6.99
C GLN A 39 -18.38 -6.71 -5.52
N MET A 40 -19.37 -6.25 -4.75
CA MET A 40 -19.53 -6.68 -3.35
C MET A 40 -19.90 -8.15 -3.21
N ALA A 41 -20.58 -8.74 -4.19
CA ALA A 41 -21.00 -10.13 -4.17
C ALA A 41 -19.95 -11.07 -4.79
N ASN A 42 -19.15 -10.58 -5.74
CA ASN A 42 -18.21 -11.38 -6.52
C ASN A 42 -16.80 -10.77 -6.50
N SER A 43 -15.83 -11.49 -5.93
CA SER A 43 -14.43 -11.03 -5.85
C SER A 43 -13.78 -10.78 -7.21
N ASP A 44 -14.19 -11.53 -8.24
CA ASP A 44 -13.59 -11.46 -9.58
C ASP A 44 -14.12 -10.29 -10.43
N ALA A 45 -15.16 -9.60 -9.94
CA ALA A 45 -15.81 -8.51 -10.67
C ALA A 45 -15.18 -7.13 -10.40
N TYR A 46 -14.10 -7.05 -9.63
CA TYR A 46 -13.47 -5.79 -9.20
C TYR A 46 -13.11 -4.85 -10.37
N SER A 47 -13.43 -3.56 -10.23
CA SER A 47 -13.01 -2.51 -11.17
C SER A 47 -12.71 -1.21 -10.44
N LEU A 48 -11.42 -0.86 -10.38
CA LEU A 48 -10.95 0.43 -9.84
C LEU A 48 -11.52 1.61 -10.62
N GLU A 49 -11.66 1.49 -11.94
CA GLU A 49 -12.17 2.58 -12.78
C GLU A 49 -13.62 2.95 -12.44
N ASN A 50 -14.47 1.93 -12.22
CA ASN A 50 -15.84 2.13 -11.75
C ASN A 50 -15.86 2.85 -10.38
N ASN A 51 -15.04 2.38 -9.46
CA ASN A 51 -14.95 2.92 -8.11
C ASN A 51 -14.51 4.39 -8.10
N VAL A 52 -13.46 4.72 -8.85
CA VAL A 52 -12.99 6.10 -8.98
C VAL A 52 -14.02 6.98 -9.69
N ALA A 53 -14.78 6.46 -10.66
CA ALA A 53 -15.83 7.23 -11.33
C ALA A 53 -16.97 7.60 -10.37
N ILE A 54 -17.44 6.67 -9.54
CA ILE A 54 -18.44 6.95 -8.49
C ILE A 54 -17.93 8.03 -7.54
N LEU A 55 -16.70 7.87 -7.03
CA LEU A 55 -16.12 8.85 -6.12
C LEU A 55 -15.99 10.23 -6.76
N LYS A 56 -15.58 10.31 -8.03
CA LYS A 56 -15.51 11.57 -8.77
C LYS A 56 -16.88 12.24 -8.92
N ILE A 57 -17.94 11.48 -9.19
CA ILE A 57 -19.31 12.01 -9.23
C ILE A 57 -19.68 12.60 -7.87
N TYR A 58 -19.34 11.92 -6.76
CA TYR A 58 -19.56 12.46 -5.42
C TYR A 58 -18.73 13.69 -5.09
N THR A 59 -17.50 13.80 -5.60
CA THR A 59 -16.69 15.02 -5.48
C THR A 59 -17.33 16.20 -6.24
N LEU A 60 -17.89 15.96 -7.43
CA LEU A 60 -18.58 16.98 -8.23
C LEU A 60 -19.95 17.37 -7.67
N TYR A 61 -20.65 16.41 -7.05
CA TYR A 61 -22.00 16.59 -6.52
C TYR A 61 -22.08 16.10 -5.06
N PRO A 62 -21.58 16.87 -4.09
CA PRO A 62 -21.53 16.43 -2.68
C PRO A 62 -22.90 16.16 -2.06
N HIS A 63 -23.96 16.78 -2.58
CA HIS A 63 -25.33 16.67 -2.08
C HIS A 63 -25.97 15.30 -2.31
N ILE A 64 -25.44 14.49 -3.23
CA ILE A 64 -25.90 13.11 -3.50
C ILE A 64 -24.92 12.06 -2.96
N ALA A 65 -23.85 12.47 -2.28
CA ALA A 65 -22.83 11.55 -1.79
C ALA A 65 -23.40 10.68 -0.67
N ASP A 66 -23.34 9.35 -0.85
CA ASP A 66 -23.73 8.39 0.18
C ASP A 66 -22.48 7.81 0.86
N PRO A 67 -22.28 8.07 2.17
CA PRO A 67 -21.17 7.50 2.93
C PRO A 67 -21.12 5.98 2.90
N THR A 68 -22.26 5.30 2.74
CA THR A 68 -22.35 3.83 2.69
C THR A 68 -21.74 3.28 1.41
N VAL A 69 -22.01 3.94 0.27
CA VAL A 69 -21.41 3.60 -1.03
C VAL A 69 -19.90 3.82 -0.98
N ILE A 70 -19.45 4.93 -0.38
CA ILE A 70 -18.01 5.20 -0.19
C ILE A 70 -17.36 4.12 0.69
N GLN A 71 -18.00 3.70 1.77
CA GLN A 71 -17.52 2.58 2.60
C GLN A 71 -17.38 1.30 1.78
N LYS A 72 -18.37 0.92 0.97
CA LYS A 72 -18.30 -0.27 0.09
C LYS A 72 -17.11 -0.20 -0.86
N ILE A 73 -16.89 0.94 -1.51
CA ILE A 73 -15.74 1.16 -2.40
C ILE A 73 -14.41 0.99 -1.66
N LEU A 74 -14.28 1.60 -0.47
CA LEU A 74 -13.04 1.51 0.31
C LEU A 74 -12.78 0.09 0.81
N VAL A 75 -13.82 -0.66 1.18
CA VAL A 75 -13.69 -2.08 1.55
C VAL A 75 -13.27 -2.93 0.35
N GLN A 76 -13.83 -2.68 -0.84
CA GLN A 76 -13.37 -3.33 -2.07
C GLN A 76 -11.90 -3.03 -2.37
N CYS A 77 -11.42 -1.83 -2.07
CA CYS A 77 -9.99 -1.52 -2.22
C CYS A 77 -9.11 -2.34 -1.26
N LEU A 78 -9.62 -2.73 -0.09
CA LEU A 78 -8.89 -3.61 0.85
C LEU A 78 -8.79 -5.06 0.33
N THR A 79 -9.65 -5.49 -0.60
CA THR A 79 -9.54 -6.83 -1.21
C THR A 79 -8.40 -6.92 -2.23
N GLN A 80 -7.85 -5.77 -2.67
CA GLN A 80 -6.78 -5.71 -3.67
C GLN A 80 -5.39 -5.49 -3.05
N LEU A 81 -5.21 -5.65 -1.74
CA LEU A 81 -3.87 -5.54 -1.13
C LEU A 81 -2.89 -6.52 -1.78
N PRO A 82 -1.63 -6.12 -2.06
CA PRO A 82 -0.94 -4.89 -1.66
C PRO A 82 -1.08 -3.69 -2.62
N ALA A 83 -2.03 -3.71 -3.56
CA ALA A 83 -2.22 -2.59 -4.50
C ALA A 83 -2.53 -1.26 -3.78
N ASN A 84 -2.16 -0.15 -4.43
CA ASN A 84 -2.31 1.20 -3.88
C ASN A 84 -3.73 1.78 -4.03
N ASP A 85 -4.70 0.94 -4.39
CA ASP A 85 -6.06 1.32 -4.78
C ASP A 85 -6.80 2.06 -3.67
N PHE A 86 -6.56 1.66 -2.41
CA PHE A 86 -7.14 2.34 -1.25
C PHE A 86 -6.72 3.80 -1.18
N ASN A 87 -5.43 4.08 -1.37
CA ASN A 87 -4.89 5.45 -1.33
C ASN A 87 -5.38 6.29 -2.52
N ILE A 88 -5.56 5.66 -3.69
CA ILE A 88 -6.14 6.32 -4.87
C ILE A 88 -7.57 6.76 -4.58
N CYS A 89 -8.38 5.85 -4.01
CA CYS A 89 -9.79 6.10 -3.72
C CYS A 89 -9.99 7.11 -2.58
N ILE A 90 -9.30 6.95 -1.45
CA ILE A 90 -9.45 7.87 -0.31
C ILE A 90 -9.03 9.31 -0.67
N ALA A 91 -8.04 9.48 -1.55
CA ALA A 91 -7.61 10.79 -2.04
C ALA A 91 -8.68 11.52 -2.88
N GLN A 92 -9.69 10.81 -3.42
CA GLN A 92 -10.83 11.44 -4.10
C GLN A 92 -11.90 11.94 -3.12
N VAL A 93 -11.93 11.41 -1.90
CA VAL A 93 -12.93 11.75 -0.89
C VAL A 93 -12.51 13.02 -0.14
N PRO A 94 -13.33 14.08 -0.08
CA PRO A 94 -12.99 15.28 0.68
C PRO A 94 -12.77 15.00 2.17
N LEU A 95 -11.80 15.67 2.81
CA LEU A 95 -11.46 15.47 4.23
C LEU A 95 -12.68 15.52 5.17
N PRO A 96 -13.62 16.49 5.08
CA PRO A 96 -14.79 16.51 5.96
C PRO A 96 -15.68 15.26 5.82
N THR A 97 -15.71 14.67 4.63
CA THR A 97 -16.45 13.42 4.36
C THR A 97 -15.71 12.22 4.91
N GLN A 98 -14.37 12.22 4.93
CA GLN A 98 -13.57 11.15 5.52
C GLN A 98 -13.78 11.02 7.03
N GLU A 99 -14.04 12.14 7.72
CA GLU A 99 -14.35 12.18 9.16
C GLU A 99 -15.71 11.55 9.51
N HIS A 100 -16.56 11.32 8.52
CA HIS A 100 -17.85 10.66 8.73
C HIS A 100 -17.63 9.27 9.36
N PRO A 101 -18.35 8.89 10.44
CA PRO A 101 -18.04 7.70 11.25
C PRO A 101 -18.00 6.40 10.43
N VAL A 102 -18.87 6.29 9.43
CA VAL A 102 -18.95 5.15 8.49
C VAL A 102 -17.67 4.98 7.66
N ILE A 103 -17.10 6.09 7.18
CA ILE A 103 -15.88 6.09 6.36
C ILE A 103 -14.65 5.96 7.26
N ALA A 104 -14.63 6.70 8.37
CA ALA A 104 -13.57 6.65 9.37
C ALA A 104 -13.34 5.22 9.91
N GLN A 105 -14.39 4.40 10.01
CA GLN A 105 -14.26 3.00 10.39
C GLN A 105 -13.37 2.21 9.42
N VAL A 106 -13.57 2.36 8.10
CA VAL A 106 -12.78 1.66 7.08
C VAL A 106 -11.36 2.22 6.99
N VAL A 107 -11.23 3.54 7.11
CA VAL A 107 -9.91 4.21 7.17
C VAL A 107 -9.11 3.69 8.37
N SER A 108 -9.76 3.51 9.51
CA SER A 108 -9.15 2.92 10.70
C SER A 108 -8.68 1.48 10.45
N LEU A 109 -9.49 0.65 9.76
CA LEU A 109 -9.08 -0.70 9.36
C LEU A 109 -7.84 -0.68 8.46
N HIS A 110 -7.81 0.19 7.45
CA HIS A 110 -6.64 0.35 6.58
C HIS A 110 -5.39 0.75 7.37
N ASN A 111 -5.53 1.72 8.28
CA ASN A 111 -4.42 2.17 9.14
C ASN A 111 -3.90 1.06 10.05
N MET A 112 -4.77 0.17 10.56
CA MET A 112 -4.31 -0.99 11.34
C MET A 112 -3.46 -1.94 10.49
N LEU A 113 -3.82 -2.16 9.22
CA LEU A 113 -3.04 -2.99 8.30
C LEU A 113 -1.68 -2.35 7.95
N GLN A 114 -1.66 -1.05 7.65
CA GLN A 114 -0.41 -0.32 7.38
C GLN A 114 0.56 -0.33 8.56
N ASN A 115 0.04 -0.27 9.79
CA ASN A 115 0.83 -0.34 11.01
C ASN A 115 1.11 -1.78 11.49
N CYS A 116 0.79 -2.80 10.67
CA CYS A 116 0.96 -4.22 10.99
C CYS A 116 0.25 -4.67 12.29
N LEU A 117 -0.83 -3.99 12.66
CA LEU A 117 -1.64 -4.29 13.86
C LEU A 117 -2.72 -5.33 13.53
N PHE A 118 -2.32 -6.54 13.13
CA PHE A 118 -3.22 -7.55 12.58
C PHE A 118 -4.28 -8.03 13.57
N HIS A 119 -3.93 -8.29 14.83
CA HIS A 119 -4.91 -8.71 15.84
C HIS A 119 -6.04 -7.67 16.03
N LYS A 120 -5.66 -6.38 16.13
CA LYS A 120 -6.63 -5.29 16.24
C LYS A 120 -7.49 -5.16 14.99
N PHE A 121 -6.91 -5.39 13.82
CA PHE A 121 -7.65 -5.42 12.56
C PHE A 121 -8.74 -6.49 12.59
N TRP A 122 -8.42 -7.73 12.96
CA TRP A 122 -9.40 -8.81 13.01
C TRP A 122 -10.53 -8.52 14.01
N ASP A 123 -10.21 -7.93 15.16
CA ASP A 123 -11.19 -7.50 16.16
C ASP A 123 -12.11 -6.40 15.63
N ALA A 124 -11.55 -5.41 14.93
CA ALA A 124 -12.30 -4.31 14.35
C ALA A 124 -13.14 -4.75 13.13
N ALA A 125 -12.64 -5.70 12.33
CA ALA A 125 -13.31 -6.23 11.16
C ALA A 125 -14.52 -7.12 11.50
N ARG A 126 -14.62 -7.63 12.74
CA ARG A 126 -15.82 -8.33 13.24
C ARG A 126 -17.02 -7.41 13.49
N LYS A 127 -16.84 -6.09 13.40
CA LYS A 127 -17.95 -5.13 13.51
C LYS A 127 -18.77 -5.14 12.22
N THR A 128 -20.08 -4.91 12.35
CA THR A 128 -20.98 -4.78 11.20
C THR A 128 -20.66 -3.52 10.40
N MET A 129 -20.87 -3.61 9.09
CA MET A 129 -20.89 -2.45 8.21
C MET A 129 -22.09 -1.55 8.54
N ALA A 130 -22.06 -0.30 8.07
CA ALA A 130 -23.14 0.65 8.32
C ALA A 130 -24.37 0.41 7.43
N ASP A 131 -24.26 -0.46 6.43
CA ASP A 131 -25.38 -0.87 5.61
C ASP A 131 -26.38 -1.67 6.47
N ASN A 132 -27.69 -1.46 6.28
CA ASN A 132 -28.77 -2.06 7.07
C ASN A 132 -28.87 -3.60 6.93
N SER A 133 -27.86 -4.23 6.32
CA SER A 133 -27.78 -5.63 5.96
C SER A 133 -27.16 -6.52 7.05
N ASN A 134 -26.71 -5.95 8.18
CA ASN A 134 -26.03 -6.68 9.28
C ASN A 134 -24.78 -7.47 8.84
N VAL A 135 -24.24 -7.19 7.66
CA VAL A 135 -23.07 -7.88 7.10
C VAL A 135 -21.81 -7.36 7.77
N THR A 136 -20.92 -8.28 8.15
CA THR A 136 -19.62 -7.96 8.77
C THR A 136 -18.56 -7.70 7.70
N PHE A 137 -17.53 -6.91 7.97
CA PHE A 137 -16.46 -6.68 6.97
C PHE A 137 -15.82 -7.99 6.48
N LEU A 138 -15.67 -8.98 7.36
CA LEU A 138 -15.09 -10.28 7.05
C LEU A 138 -15.91 -11.15 6.08
N GLU A 139 -17.21 -10.85 5.94
CA GLU A 139 -18.11 -11.59 5.04
C GLU A 139 -17.98 -11.10 3.59
N VAL A 140 -17.23 -10.01 3.36
CA VAL A 140 -16.94 -9.55 2.01
C VAL A 140 -16.02 -10.55 1.30
N PRO A 141 -16.44 -11.10 0.14
CA PRO A 141 -15.69 -12.12 -0.56
C PRO A 141 -14.31 -11.57 -0.97
N GLY A 142 -13.27 -12.37 -0.70
CA GLY A 142 -11.89 -12.03 -1.02
C GLY A 142 -11.16 -11.12 -0.02
N LEU A 143 -11.85 -10.45 0.92
CA LEU A 143 -11.19 -9.58 1.89
C LEU A 143 -10.26 -10.36 2.82
N THR A 144 -10.80 -11.39 3.49
CA THR A 144 -10.05 -12.19 4.46
C THR A 144 -8.82 -12.83 3.83
N ASP A 145 -8.95 -13.37 2.62
CA ASP A 145 -7.85 -14.02 1.92
C ASP A 145 -6.79 -13.02 1.42
N SER A 146 -7.23 -11.84 0.95
CA SER A 146 -6.32 -10.77 0.54
C SER A 146 -5.49 -10.26 1.72
N VAL A 147 -6.13 -10.02 2.86
CA VAL A 147 -5.43 -9.59 4.10
C VAL A 147 -4.46 -10.68 4.57
N ARG A 148 -4.86 -11.95 4.55
CA ARG A 148 -3.97 -13.06 4.93
C ARG A 148 -2.74 -13.15 4.03
N ARG A 149 -2.90 -13.00 2.71
CA ARG A 149 -1.76 -12.95 1.77
C ARG A 149 -0.87 -11.74 2.05
N PHE A 150 -1.46 -10.57 2.27
CA PHE A 150 -0.72 -9.37 2.64
C PHE A 150 0.13 -9.56 3.91
N VAL A 151 -0.42 -10.20 4.96
CA VAL A 151 0.35 -10.55 6.17
C VAL A 151 1.53 -11.45 5.81
N LEU A 152 1.31 -12.48 5.00
CA LEU A 152 2.34 -13.42 4.57
C LEU A 152 3.42 -12.80 3.67
N ASP A 153 3.13 -11.68 2.99
CA ASP A 153 4.10 -10.93 2.21
C ASP A 153 4.93 -9.95 3.06
N VAL A 154 4.32 -9.39 4.12
CA VAL A 154 4.96 -8.38 4.98
C VAL A 154 5.84 -9.00 6.07
N VAL A 155 5.39 -10.10 6.69
CA VAL A 155 6.13 -10.76 7.78
C VAL A 155 7.57 -11.18 7.40
N PRO A 156 7.83 -11.75 6.21
CA PRO A 156 9.18 -12.14 5.78
C PRO A 156 10.16 -10.96 5.62
N LEU A 157 9.65 -9.72 5.55
CA LEU A 157 10.50 -8.54 5.44
C LEU A 157 11.30 -8.27 6.72
N VAL A 158 10.80 -8.77 7.87
CA VAL A 158 11.37 -8.48 9.19
C VAL A 158 11.69 -9.73 10.01
N TYR A 159 11.09 -10.90 9.70
CA TYR A 159 11.34 -12.17 10.38
C TYR A 159 11.97 -13.21 9.44
N LEU A 160 13.02 -13.90 9.92
CA LEU A 160 13.64 -15.02 9.21
C LEU A 160 12.91 -16.36 9.43
N GLN A 161 12.28 -16.52 10.58
CA GLN A 161 11.48 -17.68 10.97
C GLN A 161 10.48 -17.23 12.04
N MET A 162 9.34 -17.91 12.14
CA MET A 162 8.29 -17.59 13.09
C MET A 162 7.67 -18.87 13.65
N SER A 163 7.21 -18.85 14.90
CA SER A 163 6.47 -20.01 15.42
C SER A 163 5.11 -20.15 14.72
N VAL A 164 4.68 -21.38 14.44
CA VAL A 164 3.34 -21.66 13.91
C VAL A 164 2.23 -20.99 14.74
N PRO A 165 2.20 -21.08 16.09
CA PRO A 165 1.12 -20.47 16.88
C PRO A 165 1.05 -18.94 16.74
N GLU A 166 2.19 -18.24 16.66
CA GLU A 166 2.21 -16.78 16.47
C GLU A 166 1.68 -16.40 15.08
N LEU A 167 2.22 -17.02 14.02
CA LEU A 167 1.77 -16.73 12.65
C LEU A 167 0.29 -17.05 12.47
N ARG A 168 -0.16 -18.16 13.04
CA ARG A 168 -1.56 -18.59 13.04
C ARG A 168 -2.46 -17.58 13.73
N SER A 169 -2.02 -17.02 14.85
CA SER A 169 -2.75 -15.96 15.55
C SER A 169 -2.82 -14.67 14.72
N MET A 170 -1.74 -14.30 14.02
CA MET A 170 -1.71 -13.12 13.13
C MET A 170 -2.65 -13.26 11.93
N LEU A 171 -2.83 -14.48 11.41
CA LEU A 171 -3.73 -14.80 10.28
C LEU A 171 -5.18 -15.10 10.71
N ASN A 172 -5.47 -15.03 12.01
CA ASN A 172 -6.77 -15.29 12.61
C ASN A 172 -7.29 -16.72 12.33
N PHE A 173 -6.43 -17.72 12.51
CA PHE A 173 -6.81 -19.13 12.50
C PHE A 173 -6.86 -19.69 13.94
N GLU A 174 -7.98 -20.30 14.33
CA GLU A 174 -8.13 -20.86 15.68
C GLU A 174 -7.38 -22.18 15.88
N LYS A 175 -7.21 -22.96 14.79
CA LYS A 175 -6.62 -24.30 14.81
C LYS A 175 -5.74 -24.53 13.59
N ASN A 176 -4.88 -25.54 13.69
CA ASN A 176 -4.13 -26.09 12.57
C ASN A 176 -5.12 -26.75 11.61
N CYS A 177 -5.30 -26.18 10.42
CA CYS A 177 -6.24 -26.65 9.40
C CYS A 177 -5.57 -26.81 8.04
N GLU A 178 -6.21 -27.57 7.16
CA GLU A 178 -5.72 -27.76 5.78
C GLU A 178 -5.67 -26.44 5.01
N GLU A 179 -6.63 -25.54 5.23
CA GLU A 179 -6.64 -24.20 4.60
C GLU A 179 -5.40 -23.39 4.94
N PHE A 180 -4.92 -23.48 6.19
CA PHE A 180 -3.69 -22.82 6.62
C PHE A 180 -2.47 -23.39 5.90
N GLU A 181 -2.38 -24.71 5.77
CA GLU A 181 -1.28 -25.39 5.05
C GLU A 181 -1.28 -25.05 3.56
N GLN A 182 -2.46 -25.05 2.92
CA GLN A 182 -2.62 -24.69 1.51
C GLN A 182 -2.26 -23.21 1.27
N LEU A 183 -2.69 -22.31 2.15
CA LEU A 183 -2.36 -20.90 2.08
C LEU A 183 -0.84 -20.67 2.18
N LEU A 184 -0.18 -21.27 3.18
CA LEU A 184 1.28 -21.18 3.33
C LEU A 184 2.01 -21.72 2.10
N THR A 185 1.56 -22.86 1.57
CA THR A 185 2.12 -23.44 0.34
C THR A 185 1.97 -22.48 -0.84
N SER A 186 0.80 -21.84 -0.98
CA SER A 186 0.56 -20.86 -2.05
C SER A 186 1.45 -19.63 -1.94
N CYS A 187 1.78 -19.21 -0.71
CA CYS A 187 2.66 -18.09 -0.41
C CYS A 187 4.14 -18.50 -0.32
N ARG A 188 4.50 -19.75 -0.65
CA ARG A 188 5.88 -20.30 -0.61
C ARG A 188 6.52 -20.31 0.77
N TRP A 189 5.72 -20.55 1.80
CA TRP A 189 6.21 -20.78 3.16
C TRP A 189 6.41 -22.27 3.41
N THR A 190 7.47 -22.63 4.13
CA THR A 190 7.75 -24.02 4.53
C THR A 190 7.50 -24.22 6.02
N LEU A 191 6.92 -25.36 6.36
CA LEU A 191 6.65 -25.77 7.74
C LEU A 191 7.67 -26.81 8.19
N GLU A 192 8.35 -26.54 9.30
CA GLU A 192 9.31 -27.43 9.95
C GLU A 192 8.77 -27.89 11.31
N GLY A 193 8.84 -29.19 11.63
CA GLY A 193 8.40 -29.72 12.92
C GLY A 193 6.91 -29.53 13.23
N TYR A 194 6.10 -29.34 12.19
CA TYR A 194 4.66 -29.11 12.30
C TYR A 194 3.88 -30.43 12.40
N SER A 195 2.91 -30.48 13.30
CA SER A 195 1.94 -31.57 13.41
C SER A 195 0.53 -31.00 13.57
N ARG A 196 -0.45 -31.60 12.89
CA ARG A 196 -1.86 -31.17 12.97
C ARG A 196 -2.45 -31.36 14.37
N ASP A 197 -1.99 -32.39 15.10
CA ASP A 197 -2.50 -32.71 16.43
C ASP A 197 -1.94 -31.81 17.53
N ASN A 198 -0.79 -31.16 17.29
CA ASN A 198 -0.11 -30.34 18.28
C ASN A 198 -0.08 -28.85 17.88
N GLN A 199 -1.02 -28.08 18.43
CA GLN A 199 -1.26 -26.67 18.07
C GLN A 199 -0.11 -25.71 18.37
N SER A 200 0.84 -26.11 19.21
CA SER A 200 2.02 -25.31 19.58
C SER A 200 3.30 -25.73 18.87
N SER A 201 3.27 -26.85 18.11
CA SER A 201 4.46 -27.38 17.46
C SER A 201 4.63 -26.83 16.05
N GLY A 202 5.85 -26.40 15.77
CA GLY A 202 6.32 -26.12 14.42
C GLY A 202 6.80 -24.69 14.24
N THR A 203 7.67 -24.56 13.25
CA THR A 203 8.26 -23.29 12.84
C THR A 203 7.95 -23.08 11.37
N CYS A 204 7.53 -21.87 11.04
CA CYS A 204 7.29 -21.42 9.68
C CYS A 204 8.54 -20.67 9.22
N VAL A 205 9.10 -21.09 8.09
CA VAL A 205 10.22 -20.43 7.44
C VAL A 205 9.70 -19.85 6.11
N PRO A 206 9.72 -18.52 5.92
CA PRO A 206 9.41 -17.94 4.62
C PRO A 206 10.52 -18.26 3.62
N ALA A 207 10.17 -18.38 2.33
CA ALA A 207 11.18 -18.52 1.28
C ALA A 207 12.22 -17.38 1.38
N THR A 208 13.50 -17.73 1.33
CA THR A 208 14.57 -16.73 1.47
C THR A 208 14.50 -15.72 0.33
N ARG A 209 14.83 -14.45 0.60
CA ARG A 209 14.83 -13.38 -0.40
C ARG A 209 15.70 -13.71 -1.63
N ASP A 210 16.75 -14.53 -1.46
CA ASP A 210 17.62 -15.03 -2.53
C ASP A 210 16.98 -16.12 -3.41
N GLU A 211 16.11 -16.96 -2.86
CA GLU A 211 15.36 -17.96 -3.64
C GLU A 211 14.28 -17.30 -4.51
N VAL A 212 13.65 -16.23 -4.01
CA VAL A 212 12.66 -15.43 -4.76
C VAL A 212 13.30 -14.70 -5.94
N LEU A 213 14.53 -14.18 -5.78
CA LEU A 213 15.30 -13.50 -6.84
C LEU A 213 15.88 -14.46 -7.89
N LYS A 214 16.35 -15.65 -7.48
CA LYS A 214 16.82 -16.68 -8.43
C LYS A 214 15.69 -17.20 -9.31
N GLN A 215 14.46 -17.24 -8.79
CA GLN A 215 13.33 -17.78 -9.54
C GLN A 215 12.71 -16.80 -10.54
N HIS A 216 12.66 -15.50 -10.26
CA HIS A 216 12.28 -14.48 -11.27
C HIS A 216 13.21 -14.56 -12.50
N LYS A 217 14.51 -14.78 -12.30
CA LYS A 217 15.47 -15.01 -13.40
C LYS A 217 15.25 -16.30 -14.20
N THR A 218 14.65 -17.34 -13.62
CA THR A 218 14.32 -18.56 -14.37
C THR A 218 13.02 -18.47 -15.16
N GLN A 219 12.10 -17.59 -14.76
CA GLN A 219 10.84 -17.39 -15.48
C GLN A 219 10.97 -16.31 -16.58
N ASP A 220 11.86 -15.34 -16.41
CA ASP A 220 12.25 -14.36 -17.44
C ASP A 220 13.28 -14.93 -18.45
N LYS A 221 12.98 -16.07 -19.06
CA LYS A 221 13.68 -16.54 -20.27
C LYS A 221 12.80 -16.34 -21.51
N GLU A 222 12.41 -15.09 -21.76
CA GLU A 222 12.13 -14.64 -23.14
C GLU A 222 13.37 -13.92 -23.70
N PRO A 223 13.81 -14.22 -24.94
CA PRO A 223 15.03 -13.65 -25.49
C PRO A 223 14.72 -12.30 -26.14
N GLY A 224 14.85 -11.19 -25.42
CA GLY A 224 14.40 -9.91 -26.00
C GLY A 224 15.12 -8.63 -25.60
N VAL A 225 15.56 -8.48 -24.35
CA VAL A 225 15.92 -7.14 -23.84
C VAL A 225 17.38 -7.01 -23.43
N GLU A 226 18.09 -8.12 -23.21
CA GLU A 226 19.52 -8.11 -22.85
C GLU A 226 20.44 -7.54 -23.95
N LYS A 227 19.97 -7.42 -25.20
CA LYS A 227 20.75 -6.76 -26.27
C LYS A 227 20.89 -5.25 -26.07
N TYR A 228 20.00 -4.62 -25.29
CA TYR A 228 19.96 -3.17 -25.11
C TYR A 228 20.62 -2.69 -23.81
N PHE A 229 20.89 -3.57 -22.86
CA PHE A 229 21.62 -3.27 -21.63
C PHE A 229 23.05 -3.81 -21.69
N LYS A 230 23.85 -3.32 -22.65
CA LYS A 230 25.31 -3.45 -22.56
C LYS A 230 25.81 -2.53 -21.45
N LEU A 231 25.90 -3.08 -20.24
CA LEU A 231 26.54 -2.45 -19.08
C LEU A 231 28.08 -2.47 -19.22
N ASP A 232 28.61 -1.98 -20.34
CA ASP A 232 30.06 -1.94 -20.62
C ASP A 232 30.60 -0.54 -20.91
N THR A 233 29.81 0.52 -20.70
CA THR A 233 30.30 1.90 -20.87
C THR A 233 30.80 2.55 -19.56
N MET A 234 30.73 1.86 -18.41
CA MET A 234 31.15 2.39 -17.10
C MET A 234 32.28 1.56 -16.45
N LYS A 235 33.24 1.08 -17.27
CA LYS A 235 34.51 0.50 -16.78
C LYS A 235 35.77 1.15 -17.37
N VAL A 236 35.64 2.20 -18.18
CA VAL A 236 36.79 2.85 -18.84
C VAL A 236 37.33 4.06 -18.07
N LEU A 237 36.67 4.54 -17.02
CA LEU A 237 37.12 5.74 -16.29
C LEU A 237 38.07 5.49 -15.09
N TRP A 238 38.57 4.26 -14.89
CA TRP A 238 39.51 3.96 -13.79
C TRP A 238 40.82 3.27 -14.21
N ARG A 239 41.16 3.30 -15.50
CA ARG A 239 42.47 2.83 -15.98
C ARG A 239 42.95 3.59 -17.21
N SER A 240 43.29 4.86 -17.06
CA SER A 240 44.38 5.46 -17.84
C SER A 240 44.84 6.74 -17.16
N GLY A 241 45.96 6.65 -16.43
CA GLY A 241 46.75 7.83 -16.11
C GLY A 241 47.32 8.37 -17.41
N ALA A 242 46.69 9.40 -17.96
CA ALA A 242 47.20 10.15 -19.10
C ALA A 242 47.10 11.64 -18.79
N THR A 243 48.25 12.21 -18.48
CA THR A 243 48.50 13.63 -18.26
C THR A 243 48.12 14.43 -19.50
N ILE A 244 47.11 15.31 -19.40
CA ILE A 244 46.72 16.18 -20.51
C ILE A 244 47.64 17.40 -20.51
N SER A 245 48.53 17.45 -21.51
CA SER A 245 49.34 18.62 -21.84
C SER A 245 48.54 19.52 -22.78
N LEU A 246 48.15 20.71 -22.33
CA LEU A 246 47.44 21.71 -23.12
C LEU A 246 48.40 22.37 -24.11
N LYS A 247 48.28 22.05 -25.41
CA LYS A 247 48.85 22.85 -26.49
C LYS A 247 47.85 23.90 -26.96
N ARG A 248 48.26 25.15 -26.76
CA ARG A 248 47.71 26.41 -27.24
C ARG A 248 48.03 26.59 -28.73
N SER A 249 47.02 26.85 -29.57
CA SER A 249 47.08 27.34 -30.97
C SER A 249 45.80 26.88 -31.67
N MET A 250 45.02 27.62 -32.46
CA MET A 250 45.04 28.97 -33.02
C MET A 250 43.57 29.24 -33.39
N LEU A 251 43.05 30.42 -33.09
CA LEU A 251 42.12 31.13 -33.98
C LEU A 251 42.12 32.60 -33.55
N SER A 252 43.18 33.28 -33.98
CA SER A 252 43.10 34.68 -34.38
C SER A 252 42.35 34.73 -35.71
N ASP A 253 41.31 35.54 -35.79
CA ASP A 253 41.17 36.57 -36.83
C ASP A 253 39.78 37.20 -36.74
N LEU A 254 39.73 38.38 -36.10
CA LEU A 254 38.90 39.52 -36.48
C LEU A 254 39.32 40.69 -35.56
N GLU A 255 40.37 41.39 -36.00
CA GLU A 255 40.70 42.72 -35.50
C GLU A 255 39.80 43.77 -36.16
N GLY A 256 39.46 44.77 -35.35
CA GLY A 256 38.90 46.05 -35.73
C GLY A 256 37.96 46.55 -34.62
N GLY A 257 38.26 47.56 -33.82
CA GLY A 257 39.40 48.46 -33.70
C GLY A 257 38.92 49.65 -32.84
N THR A 258 39.71 50.05 -31.83
CA THR A 258 39.68 51.34 -31.08
C THR A 258 38.37 51.74 -30.36
N SER A 259 38.32 52.36 -29.18
CA SER A 259 39.21 52.78 -28.10
C SER A 259 38.30 53.27 -26.95
N GLU A 260 38.85 53.37 -25.73
CA GLU A 260 38.33 54.08 -24.53
C GLU A 260 37.82 53.21 -23.35
N SER A 261 38.42 53.51 -22.20
CA SER A 261 38.09 53.08 -20.83
C SER A 261 37.53 54.28 -20.06
N PRO A 262 37.23 54.22 -18.74
CA PRO A 262 36.62 53.17 -17.91
C PRO A 262 35.39 53.71 -17.11
N MET A 263 34.68 52.86 -16.35
CA MET A 263 34.38 53.02 -14.91
C MET A 263 33.17 52.20 -14.41
N SER A 264 33.36 51.56 -13.24
CA SER A 264 32.39 51.27 -12.17
C SER A 264 31.28 50.22 -12.47
N SER A 265 30.96 49.21 -11.65
CA SER A 265 31.26 48.88 -10.26
C SER A 265 30.73 47.47 -9.93
N ARG A 266 31.50 46.74 -9.12
CA ARG A 266 31.10 45.83 -8.02
C ARG A 266 30.11 44.67 -8.28
N SER A 267 30.65 43.45 -8.23
CA SER A 267 30.03 42.29 -7.56
C SER A 267 30.26 42.36 -6.03
N PRO A 268 29.46 41.65 -5.19
CA PRO A 268 29.84 40.27 -4.76
C PRO A 268 28.62 39.32 -4.57
N SER A 269 28.69 38.09 -5.07
CA SER A 269 28.93 36.80 -4.38
C SER A 269 27.80 36.27 -3.47
N LEU A 270 27.35 35.05 -3.81
CA LEU A 270 26.58 34.12 -2.99
C LEU A 270 27.40 33.63 -1.79
N GLU A 271 26.84 33.67 -0.58
CA GLU A 271 26.86 32.57 0.40
C GLU A 271 26.00 32.91 1.64
N GLU A 272 25.40 31.86 2.22
CA GLU A 272 24.80 31.76 3.57
C GLU A 272 23.43 32.39 3.88
N ALA A 273 22.39 31.56 3.85
CA ALA A 273 21.29 31.49 4.82
C ALA A 273 20.51 30.18 4.60
N SER A 274 20.11 29.35 5.55
CA SER A 274 20.39 29.19 6.98
C SER A 274 19.91 27.78 7.35
N LEU A 275 20.81 26.94 7.86
CA LEU A 275 20.48 25.77 8.69
C LEU A 275 20.64 26.20 10.15
N SER A 276 19.53 26.25 10.88
CA SER A 276 19.46 26.51 12.33
C SER A 276 17.99 26.34 12.72
N LEU A 277 17.53 25.49 13.65
CA LEU A 277 18.17 24.90 14.83
C LEU A 277 17.46 23.60 15.25
N LEU A 278 18.26 22.56 15.53
CA LEU A 278 17.98 21.51 16.50
C LEU A 278 18.76 21.85 17.78
N SER A 279 18.08 21.99 18.91
CA SER A 279 18.60 21.73 20.27
C SER A 279 17.43 21.88 21.27
N PHE A 280 16.90 20.78 21.81
CA PHE A 280 17.28 20.12 23.07
C PHE A 280 16.49 20.65 24.29
N SER A 281 15.77 19.75 24.97
CA SER A 281 15.62 19.79 26.43
C SER A 281 15.30 18.39 26.97
N ARG A 282 16.17 17.89 27.85
CA ARG A 282 16.01 16.68 28.67
C ARG A 282 16.65 16.95 30.04
N ALA A 283 16.11 16.23 31.04
CA ALA A 283 16.60 15.98 32.41
C ALA A 283 15.97 16.90 33.49
N ASP A 284 15.50 16.47 34.68
CA ASP A 284 15.66 15.18 35.39
C ASP A 284 14.84 15.13 36.74
N PRO A 285 14.99 14.16 37.70
CA PRO A 285 13.85 13.47 38.36
C PRO A 285 13.78 13.55 39.93
N ILE A 286 12.96 12.65 40.52
CA ILE A 286 12.91 12.08 41.90
C ILE A 286 11.73 12.53 42.79
N GLY A 287 10.96 11.55 43.28
CA GLY A 287 10.00 11.68 44.38
C GLY A 287 9.26 10.38 44.70
N CYS A 288 9.86 9.55 45.55
CA CYS A 288 9.34 8.29 46.10
C CYS A 288 8.28 8.54 47.18
N VAL A 289 7.15 7.81 47.23
CA VAL A 289 6.39 7.56 48.47
C VAL A 289 5.87 6.12 48.50
N SER A 290 6.13 5.48 49.64
CA SER A 290 5.95 4.07 50.00
C SER A 290 4.50 3.69 50.35
N LEU A 291 4.24 2.38 50.23
CA LEU A 291 3.11 1.62 50.78
C LEU A 291 2.77 1.98 52.23
N LYS A 292 1.46 1.97 52.54
CA LYS A 292 0.91 1.54 53.84
C LYS A 292 -0.35 0.69 53.62
N ASP A 293 -0.40 -0.35 54.44
CA ASP A 293 -1.35 -1.45 54.52
C ASP A 293 -2.81 -1.04 54.72
N THR A 294 -3.74 -1.85 54.21
CA THR A 294 -4.91 -2.28 55.00
C THR A 294 -5.54 -3.54 54.40
N ALA A 295 -5.36 -4.66 55.09
CA ALA A 295 -6.21 -5.82 54.99
C ALA A 295 -7.43 -5.64 55.91
N HIS A 296 -8.65 -5.91 55.44
CA HIS A 296 -9.61 -6.86 56.04
C HIS A 296 -11.04 -6.71 55.49
N ALA A 297 -11.64 -7.88 55.23
CA ALA A 297 -13.07 -8.25 55.32
C ALA A 297 -14.06 -7.48 54.41
N GLY A 298 -14.94 -8.11 53.63
CA GLY A 298 -15.59 -9.41 53.72
C GLY A 298 -17.08 -9.19 53.47
N ARG A 299 -17.72 -10.07 52.67
CA ARG A 299 -19.19 -10.28 52.51
C ARG A 299 -20.07 -9.02 52.36
N TRP A 300 -20.80 -8.89 51.25
CA TRP A 300 -22.20 -9.28 51.04
C TRP A 300 -22.53 -9.03 49.56
#